data_AF-A0ABD3FC18-F1
#
_entry.id   AF-A0ABD3FC18-F1
#
_cell.length_a   1.000
_cell.length_b   1.000
_cell.length_c   1.000
_cell.angle_alpha   90.00
_cell.angle_beta   90.00
_cell.angle_gamma   90.00
#
_symmetry.space_group_name_H-M   'P 1'
#
loop_
_entity.id
_entity.type
_entity.pdbx_description
1 polymer ?
#
loop_
_entity_poly.entity_id
_entity_poly.type
_entity_poly.pdbx_seq_one_letter_code
_entity_poly.pdbx_strand_id
1 'polypeptide(L)'
;MRCHLFVLLATTLLAIAECGSKPTDHQINPYNNQTKPHRNEERGVSTSPVEALKSSLKADDWLKAGNSADDVFKLLALDNVADNLLASPKLSEWINYMKAFNQKNPTKKTSVVATLTTHYGDDGLAKIIEAAKQVPSTATMAKRLQGEQIQRWLAQEKSTDKVFSLLKLDKAGDDVFSQPQIQTWVKYVEGFYKTDTHKEVVLFSTLASRYSDDVLVQLLIKAKNVPSTESLATRVQAVQTKLWLTTKKEPGEVFNLLRLDEEGYFILRSPLLTAWIQYTDEFRKLYYGTKLTAMATLTKFYDDEVLTKMILAAMNSRSTTKMAKRLEVEQFRNWYIHGYSPKDVFKALNLYHSGLRAFENPLYTVWTKYATYLGAAEPGYKVGLLTNLLSVYGEGNLLKVLRAANQEPSTKKIATEIQDELLKVWVKAQRDPMAIYSLLRVDKVGPSDPNRLLYIEYVKAYAMS
;
A
#
# COMPACT_ATOMS: atom_id res chain seq x y z
N MET A 1 11.39 -13.35 9.79
CA MET A 1 11.16 -12.11 10.57
C MET A 1 10.96 -10.95 9.60
N ARG A 2 9.73 -10.43 9.49
CA ARG A 2 9.28 -9.12 8.97
C ARG A 2 7.78 -9.24 8.65
N CYS A 3 6.96 -9.33 9.70
CA CYS A 3 5.48 -9.28 9.61
C CYS A 3 4.88 -8.16 10.49
N HIS A 4 5.69 -7.18 10.93
CA HIS A 4 5.22 -6.16 11.90
C HIS A 4 5.00 -4.76 11.33
N LEU A 5 5.09 -4.53 10.01
CA LEU A 5 4.88 -3.18 9.45
C LEU A 5 3.45 -2.88 8.94
N PHE A 6 2.53 -3.85 8.94
CA PHE A 6 1.18 -3.64 8.40
C PHE A 6 0.13 -3.11 9.41
N VAL A 7 0.52 -2.82 10.65
CA VAL A 7 -0.44 -2.43 11.72
C VAL A 7 -0.49 -0.91 11.98
N LEU A 8 0.43 -0.12 11.45
CA LEU A 8 0.53 1.32 11.77
C LEU A 8 -0.53 2.23 11.12
N LEU A 9 -1.39 1.72 10.25
CA LEU A 9 -2.52 2.48 9.71
C LEU A 9 -3.77 2.47 10.59
N ALA A 10 -3.86 1.60 11.61
CA ALA A 10 -5.10 1.39 12.37
C ALA A 10 -5.15 2.06 13.76
N THR A 11 -4.02 2.40 14.38
CA THR A 11 -4.00 2.92 15.76
C THR A 11 -4.09 4.44 15.86
N THR A 12 -3.87 5.20 14.79
CA THR A 12 -3.96 6.67 14.81
C THR A 12 -5.35 7.22 14.51
N LEU A 13 -6.28 6.40 13.99
CA LEU A 13 -7.62 6.83 13.58
C LEU A 13 -8.67 6.82 14.70
N LEU A 14 -8.41 6.21 15.85
CA LEU A 14 -9.39 6.14 16.96
C LEU A 14 -9.27 7.26 18.01
N ALA A 15 -8.26 8.14 17.93
CA ALA A 15 -7.99 9.13 18.98
C ALA A 15 -8.49 10.57 18.68
N ILE A 16 -9.22 10.81 17.59
CA ILE A 16 -9.66 12.17 17.19
C ILE A 16 -11.20 12.33 17.25
N ALA A 17 -11.90 11.42 17.94
CA ALA A 17 -13.36 11.47 18.08
C ALA A 17 -13.79 11.67 19.54
N GLU A 18 -13.12 12.54 20.30
CA GLU A 18 -13.64 13.06 21.57
C GLU A 18 -12.84 14.31 21.98
N CYS A 19 -13.38 15.50 21.69
CA CYS A 19 -13.43 16.61 22.66
C CYS A 19 -14.19 17.80 22.07
N GLY A 20 -15.40 18.04 22.59
CA GLY A 20 -16.10 19.32 22.46
C GLY A 20 -15.69 20.29 23.58
N SER A 21 -15.51 21.56 23.20
CA SER A 21 -15.81 22.83 23.93
C SER A 21 -16.08 22.77 25.45
N LYS A 22 -15.54 23.62 26.34
CA LYS A 22 -15.25 25.09 26.31
C LYS A 22 -14.49 25.49 27.63
N PRO A 23 -14.21 26.77 27.96
CA PRO A 23 -12.90 27.25 28.45
C PRO A 23 -12.84 27.60 29.94
N THR A 24 -11.62 27.71 30.49
CA THR A 24 -11.32 28.66 31.57
C THR A 24 -9.88 29.16 31.51
N ASP A 25 -9.79 30.43 31.84
CA ASP A 25 -8.67 31.34 31.89
C ASP A 25 -7.69 30.97 33.01
N HIS A 26 -6.38 30.98 32.72
CA HIS A 26 -5.34 31.28 33.71
C HIS A 26 -4.03 31.66 33.00
N GLN A 27 -3.72 32.95 33.07
CA GLN A 27 -2.39 33.52 32.86
C GLN A 27 -1.35 32.81 33.75
N ILE A 28 -0.32 32.21 33.13
CA ILE A 28 1.00 32.03 33.77
C ILE A 28 2.10 32.28 32.72
N ASN A 29 2.95 33.25 33.05
CA ASN A 29 4.12 33.75 32.34
C ASN A 29 5.22 32.67 32.18
N PRO A 30 6.10 32.72 31.16
CA PRO A 30 6.89 31.59 30.72
C PRO A 30 8.19 31.38 31.51
N TYR A 31 8.59 30.12 31.52
CA TYR A 31 9.81 29.50 32.00
C TYR A 31 11.08 30.37 32.05
N ASN A 32 11.51 30.59 33.29
CA ASN A 32 12.86 30.87 33.71
C ASN A 32 13.72 29.60 33.50
N ASN A 33 14.59 29.57 32.49
CA ASN A 33 15.50 28.45 32.25
C ASN A 33 16.90 28.85 32.71
N GLN A 34 17.24 28.47 33.95
CA GLN A 34 18.60 28.53 34.47
C GLN A 34 19.46 27.52 33.69
N THR A 35 20.23 28.05 32.73
CA THR A 35 21.33 27.34 32.08
C THR A 35 22.40 26.98 33.10
N LYS A 36 22.53 25.68 33.41
CA LYS A 36 23.79 25.11 33.91
C LYS A 36 24.83 25.17 32.79
N PRO A 37 26.07 25.59 33.05
CA PRO A 37 27.12 25.61 32.03
C PRO A 37 27.54 24.16 31.75
N HIS A 38 27.21 23.64 30.57
CA HIS A 38 27.82 22.42 30.09
C HIS A 38 29.29 22.71 29.79
N ARG A 39 30.14 22.10 30.61
CA ARG A 39 31.60 22.09 30.54
C ARG A 39 32.03 21.61 29.15
N ASN A 40 32.75 22.47 28.43
CA ASN A 40 33.46 22.13 27.19
C ASN A 40 34.44 20.98 27.47
N GLU A 41 34.21 19.81 26.88
CA GLU A 41 35.28 18.86 26.59
C GLU A 41 35.66 19.01 25.13
N GLU A 42 36.59 19.94 24.89
CA GLU A 42 37.40 19.99 23.67
C GLU A 42 38.22 18.70 23.58
N ARG A 43 37.78 17.75 22.76
CA ARG A 43 38.69 16.73 22.21
C ARG A 43 39.10 17.15 20.82
N GLY A 44 40.01 18.12 20.80
CA GLY A 44 40.78 18.51 19.63
C GLY A 44 41.77 17.40 19.25
N VAL A 45 41.89 17.17 17.95
CA VAL A 45 43.00 16.42 17.35
C VAL A 45 44.31 17.01 17.87
N SER A 46 45.19 16.17 18.43
CA SER A 46 46.51 16.58 18.90
C SER A 46 47.36 17.00 17.70
N THR A 47 47.39 18.31 17.42
CA THR A 47 48.35 18.92 16.50
C THR A 47 49.62 19.27 17.28
N SER A 48 50.79 18.91 16.75
CA SER A 48 52.09 19.30 17.33
C SER A 48 52.13 20.82 17.59
N PRO A 49 52.75 21.31 18.70
CA PRO A 49 52.92 22.73 18.97
C PRO A 49 53.54 23.52 17.81
N VAL A 50 54.40 22.86 17.03
CA VAL A 50 55.05 23.44 15.85
C VAL A 50 54.05 23.67 14.71
N GLU A 51 53.12 22.75 14.48
CA GLU A 51 52.09 22.90 13.43
C GLU A 51 51.02 23.93 13.82
N ALA A 52 50.70 24.03 15.11
CA ALA A 52 49.84 25.09 15.63
C ALA A 52 50.48 26.49 15.43
N LEU A 53 51.77 26.63 15.72
CA LEU A 53 52.53 27.86 15.48
C LEU A 53 52.59 28.24 13.99
N LYS A 54 52.90 27.27 13.11
CA LYS A 54 52.91 27.51 11.65
C LYS A 54 51.54 27.96 11.14
N SER A 55 50.46 27.33 11.61
CA SER A 55 49.09 27.69 11.23
C SER A 55 48.73 29.11 11.71
N SER A 56 49.16 29.49 12.92
CA SER A 56 48.95 30.83 13.46
C SER A 56 49.72 31.89 12.66
N LEU A 57 50.98 31.62 12.29
CA LEU A 57 51.80 32.54 11.50
C LEU A 57 51.19 32.78 10.11
N LYS A 58 50.77 31.71 9.42
CA LYS A 58 50.06 31.83 8.13
C LYS A 58 48.77 32.65 8.24
N ALA A 59 47.99 32.44 9.31
CA ALA A 59 46.76 33.18 9.52
C ALA A 59 47.02 34.69 9.71
N ASP A 60 48.08 35.07 10.43
CA ASP A 60 48.48 36.46 10.59
C ASP A 60 48.99 37.09 9.29
N ASP A 61 49.73 36.35 8.47
CA ASP A 61 50.19 36.82 7.16
C ASP A 61 49.00 37.11 6.23
N TRP A 62 48.00 36.22 6.18
CA TRP A 62 46.78 36.46 5.42
C TRP A 62 45.99 37.67 5.91
N LEU A 63 45.92 37.89 7.23
CA LEU A 63 45.26 39.06 7.82
C LEU A 63 46.00 40.36 7.47
N LYS A 64 47.33 40.38 7.53
CA LYS A 64 48.15 41.55 7.16
C LYS A 64 48.04 41.89 5.68
N ALA A 65 47.95 40.87 4.83
CA ALA A 65 47.72 41.03 3.39
C ALA A 65 46.27 41.47 3.05
N GLY A 66 45.39 41.61 4.05
CA GLY A 66 44.03 42.11 3.85
C GLY A 66 43.08 41.11 3.17
N ASN A 67 43.44 39.83 3.12
CA ASN A 67 42.60 38.80 2.53
C ASN A 67 41.28 38.69 3.31
N SER A 68 40.18 38.49 2.59
CA SER A 68 38.91 38.13 3.21
C SER A 68 38.85 36.63 3.52
N ALA A 69 37.86 36.23 4.30
CA ALA A 69 37.58 34.81 4.49
C ALA A 69 37.26 34.08 3.17
N ASP A 70 36.66 34.76 2.18
CA ASP A 70 36.39 34.22 0.84
C ASP A 70 37.70 34.00 0.05
N ASP A 71 38.61 34.98 0.10
CA ASP A 71 39.91 34.88 -0.59
C ASP A 71 40.73 33.71 -0.06
N VAL A 72 40.81 33.55 1.27
CA VAL A 72 41.53 32.42 1.88
C VAL A 72 40.85 31.07 1.59
N PHE A 73 39.53 31.04 1.45
CA PHE A 73 38.80 29.82 1.05
C PHE A 73 39.25 29.34 -0.34
N LYS A 74 39.35 30.27 -1.30
CA LYS A 74 39.86 30.02 -2.66
C LYS A 74 41.35 29.71 -2.69
N LEU A 75 42.17 30.41 -1.90
CA LEU A 75 43.62 30.14 -1.80
C LEU A 75 43.91 28.73 -1.29
N LEU A 76 43.06 28.20 -0.42
CA LEU A 76 43.15 26.81 0.05
C LEU A 76 42.54 25.80 -0.95
N ALA A 77 42.02 26.28 -2.08
CA ALA A 77 41.32 25.54 -3.12
C ALA A 77 40.10 24.76 -2.58
N LEU A 78 39.40 25.31 -1.57
CA LEU A 78 38.23 24.68 -0.95
C LEU A 78 36.94 24.90 -1.73
N ASP A 79 36.95 25.71 -2.78
CA ASP A 79 35.84 25.99 -3.70
C ASP A 79 35.69 24.92 -4.79
N ASN A 80 36.71 24.10 -5.01
CA ASN A 80 36.75 23.07 -6.05
C ASN A 80 36.77 21.63 -5.50
N VAL A 81 36.54 21.44 -4.20
CA VAL A 81 36.60 20.14 -3.51
C VAL A 81 35.22 19.80 -2.95
N ALA A 82 34.34 19.23 -3.79
CA ALA A 82 33.01 18.82 -3.36
C ALA A 82 33.06 17.54 -2.52
N ASP A 83 33.69 16.48 -3.06
CA ASP A 83 33.80 15.19 -2.38
C ASP A 83 34.91 15.28 -1.32
N ASN A 84 34.54 15.05 -0.05
CA ASN A 84 35.41 15.11 1.13
C ASN A 84 35.75 16.50 1.68
N LEU A 85 35.05 17.57 1.28
CA LEU A 85 35.23 18.91 1.85
C LEU A 85 35.29 18.91 3.39
N LEU A 86 34.32 18.24 4.03
CA LEU A 86 34.18 18.20 5.49
C LEU A 86 35.24 17.34 6.18
N ALA A 87 35.93 16.47 5.44
CA ALA A 87 37.05 15.68 5.95
C ALA A 87 38.40 16.39 5.73
N SER A 88 38.43 17.48 4.96
CA SER A 88 39.66 18.18 4.60
C SER A 88 40.25 18.93 5.80
N PRO A 89 41.54 18.70 6.15
CA PRO A 89 42.20 19.47 7.20
C PRO A 89 42.33 20.96 6.84
N LYS A 90 42.34 21.28 5.54
CA LYS A 90 42.31 22.67 5.05
C LYS A 90 41.02 23.39 5.43
N LEU A 91 39.89 22.68 5.55
CA LEU A 91 38.65 23.29 6.03
C LEU A 91 38.78 23.73 7.49
N SER A 92 39.47 22.95 8.33
CA SER A 92 39.76 23.33 9.71
C SER A 92 40.70 24.54 9.79
N GLU A 93 41.73 24.58 8.95
CA GLU A 93 42.64 25.74 8.81
C GLU A 93 41.85 27.00 8.43
N TRP A 94 40.98 26.89 7.43
CA TRP A 94 40.11 27.98 7.02
C TRP A 94 39.12 28.42 8.10
N ILE A 95 38.48 27.50 8.83
CA ILE A 95 37.54 27.84 9.93
C ILE A 95 38.26 28.64 11.02
N ASN A 96 39.50 28.29 11.34
CA ASN A 96 40.29 29.03 12.34
C ASN A 96 40.63 30.43 11.84
N TYR A 97 41.04 30.57 10.58
CA TYR A 97 41.25 31.87 9.96
C TYR A 97 39.98 32.72 9.96
N MET A 98 38.84 32.17 9.54
CA MET A 98 37.54 32.84 9.52
C MET A 98 37.17 33.39 10.92
N LYS A 99 37.41 32.62 11.99
CA LYS A 99 37.18 33.10 13.37
C LYS A 99 38.04 34.31 13.71
N ALA A 100 39.34 34.27 13.40
CA ALA A 100 40.26 35.38 13.63
C ALA A 100 39.88 36.62 12.78
N PHE A 101 39.51 36.40 11.51
CA PHE A 101 39.02 37.43 10.60
C PHE A 101 37.75 38.10 11.15
N ASN A 102 36.76 37.31 11.59
CA ASN A 102 35.50 37.81 12.15
C ASN A 102 35.68 38.60 13.46
N GLN A 103 36.69 38.26 14.27
CA GLN A 103 37.03 38.98 15.49
C GLN A 103 37.67 40.34 15.16
N LYS A 104 38.60 40.39 14.20
CA LYS A 104 39.26 41.63 13.77
C LYS A 104 38.38 42.51 12.87
N ASN A 105 37.35 41.95 12.23
CA ASN A 105 36.46 42.65 11.31
C ASN A 105 34.97 42.49 11.68
N PRO A 106 34.49 43.12 12.78
CA PRO A 106 33.14 42.86 13.30
C PRO A 106 31.99 43.18 12.35
N THR A 107 32.19 44.08 11.38
CA THR A 107 31.19 44.52 10.40
C THR A 107 31.19 43.69 9.12
N LYS A 108 32.20 42.83 8.90
CA LYS A 108 32.37 42.00 7.69
C LYS A 108 32.31 40.50 7.99
N LYS A 109 31.64 40.10 9.07
CA LYS A 109 31.62 38.70 9.51
C LYS A 109 30.98 37.80 8.46
N THR A 110 31.54 36.60 8.30
CA THR A 110 30.91 35.49 7.58
C THR A 110 30.72 34.27 8.50
N SER A 111 30.03 33.24 8.03
CA SER A 111 29.90 31.95 8.70
C SER A 111 30.30 30.82 7.76
N VAL A 112 30.53 29.62 8.30
CA VAL A 112 30.84 28.44 7.49
C VAL A 112 29.76 28.20 6.45
N VAL A 113 28.49 28.13 6.87
CA VAL A 113 27.36 27.97 5.94
C VAL A 113 27.27 29.12 4.95
N ALA A 114 27.50 30.37 5.37
CA ALA A 114 27.44 31.51 4.45
C ALA A 114 28.43 31.38 3.30
N THR A 115 29.70 31.12 3.62
CA THR A 115 30.75 30.93 2.62
C THR A 115 30.51 29.69 1.77
N LEU A 116 30.14 28.55 2.38
CA LEU A 116 29.87 27.33 1.63
C LEU A 116 28.68 27.47 0.67
N THR A 117 27.59 28.12 1.07
CA THR A 117 26.45 28.41 0.17
C THR A 117 26.87 29.31 -0.99
N THR A 118 27.77 30.28 -0.78
CA THR A 118 28.26 31.17 -1.84
C THR A 118 29.00 30.41 -2.94
N HIS A 119 29.80 29.41 -2.59
CA HIS A 119 30.59 28.64 -3.57
C HIS A 119 29.86 27.44 -4.16
N TYR A 120 29.07 26.73 -3.35
CA TYR A 120 28.44 25.47 -3.75
C TYR A 120 26.95 25.61 -4.10
N GLY A 121 26.32 26.75 -3.81
CA GLY A 121 24.88 26.88 -3.84
C GLY A 121 24.20 26.11 -2.70
N ASP A 122 22.90 26.37 -2.50
CA ASP A 122 22.11 25.67 -1.49
C ASP A 122 21.96 24.17 -1.81
N ASP A 123 21.73 23.82 -3.09
CA ASP A 123 21.61 22.43 -3.54
C ASP A 123 22.93 21.65 -3.44
N GLY A 124 24.04 22.25 -3.86
CA GLY A 124 25.36 21.62 -3.80
C GLY A 124 25.81 21.42 -2.35
N LEU A 125 25.61 22.42 -1.49
CA LEU A 125 25.91 22.30 -0.07
C LEU A 125 25.07 21.21 0.60
N ALA A 126 23.76 21.14 0.32
CA ALA A 126 22.90 20.10 0.86
C ALA A 126 23.34 18.70 0.42
N LYS A 127 23.78 18.52 -0.83
CA LYS A 127 24.31 17.26 -1.34
C LYS A 127 25.60 16.85 -0.61
N ILE A 128 26.55 17.79 -0.43
CA ILE A 128 27.79 17.56 0.32
C ILE A 128 27.48 17.16 1.77
N ILE A 129 26.55 17.85 2.43
CA ILE A 129 26.14 17.57 3.81
C ILE A 129 25.53 16.17 3.93
N GLU A 130 24.62 15.79 3.03
CA GLU A 130 23.95 14.49 3.09
C GLU A 130 24.91 13.33 2.82
N ALA A 131 25.88 13.49 1.90
CA ALA A 131 26.95 12.53 1.70
C ALA A 131 27.83 12.40 2.96
N ALA A 132 28.26 13.53 3.54
CA ALA A 132 29.11 13.54 4.73
C ALA A 132 28.42 13.03 6.00
N LYS A 133 27.09 13.00 6.05
CA LYS A 133 26.33 12.35 7.15
C LYS A 133 26.47 10.83 7.16
N GLN A 134 26.76 10.22 6.00
CA GLN A 134 26.93 8.77 5.89
C GLN A 134 28.31 8.29 6.35
N VAL A 135 29.28 9.21 6.48
CA VAL A 135 30.64 8.91 6.91
C VAL A 135 30.80 9.23 8.41
N PRO A 136 31.12 8.25 9.27
CA PRO A 136 31.16 8.45 10.72
C PRO A 136 32.05 9.61 11.19
N SER A 137 33.21 9.81 10.57
CA SER A 137 34.16 10.87 10.94
C SER A 137 33.66 12.29 10.64
N THR A 138 32.77 12.46 9.66
CA THR A 138 32.23 13.78 9.27
C THR A 138 30.77 13.99 9.70
N ALA A 139 30.09 12.95 10.18
CA ALA A 139 28.65 12.98 10.46
C ALA A 139 28.24 14.06 11.47
N THR A 140 29.02 14.28 12.52
CA THR A 140 28.74 15.30 13.55
C THR A 140 28.81 16.71 12.96
N MET A 141 29.86 17.01 12.19
CA MET A 141 30.00 18.32 11.53
C MET A 141 28.90 18.53 10.49
N ALA A 142 28.59 17.50 9.70
CA ALA A 142 27.56 17.57 8.68
C ALA A 142 26.15 17.84 9.28
N LYS A 143 25.79 17.17 10.38
CA LYS A 143 24.55 17.44 11.12
C LYS A 143 24.49 18.88 11.64
N ARG A 144 25.61 19.40 12.16
CA ARG A 144 25.69 20.80 12.61
C ARG A 144 25.48 21.77 11.46
N LEU A 145 26.16 21.56 10.33
CA LEU A 145 26.02 22.40 9.14
C LEU A 145 24.61 22.36 8.56
N GLN A 146 23.94 21.19 8.55
CA GLN A 146 22.54 21.09 8.15
C GLN A 146 21.64 21.95 9.04
N GLY A 147 21.85 21.90 10.36
CA GLY A 147 21.13 22.72 11.33
C GLY A 147 21.34 24.22 11.09
N GLU A 148 22.60 24.64 10.93
CA GLU A 148 22.94 26.04 10.62
C GLU A 148 22.33 26.52 9.30
N GLN A 149 22.31 25.67 8.25
CA GLN A 149 21.68 26.00 6.97
C GLN A 149 20.16 26.18 7.10
N ILE A 150 19.49 25.27 7.80
CA ILE A 150 18.06 25.38 8.11
C ILE A 150 17.76 26.65 8.91
N GLN A 151 18.52 26.93 9.97
CA GLN A 151 18.34 28.13 10.78
C GLN A 151 18.53 29.42 9.97
N ARG A 152 19.50 29.43 9.05
CA ARG A 152 19.69 30.56 8.13
C ARG A 152 18.47 30.78 7.24
N TRP A 153 17.90 29.73 6.65
CA TRP A 153 16.70 29.86 5.83
C TRP A 153 15.46 30.27 6.64
N LEU A 154 15.34 29.80 7.89
CA LEU A 154 14.27 30.20 8.81
C LEU A 154 14.39 31.69 9.19
N ALA A 155 15.59 32.16 9.53
CA ALA A 155 15.84 33.57 9.84
C ALA A 155 15.63 34.51 8.65
N GLN A 156 15.73 33.98 7.42
CA GLN A 156 15.42 34.69 6.18
C GLN A 156 13.94 34.55 5.76
N GLU A 157 13.12 33.87 6.57
CA GLU A 157 11.70 33.64 6.31
C GLU A 157 11.40 33.08 4.91
N LYS A 158 12.29 32.21 4.39
CA LYS A 158 12.06 31.61 3.07
C LYS A 158 10.82 30.73 3.11
N SER A 159 10.01 30.73 2.05
CA SER A 159 8.92 29.75 1.96
C SER A 159 9.46 28.34 1.75
N THR A 160 8.68 27.33 2.13
CA THR A 160 9.01 25.92 1.89
C THR A 160 9.16 25.59 0.40
N ASP A 161 8.35 26.20 -0.47
CA ASP A 161 8.48 26.11 -1.93
C ASP A 161 9.77 26.74 -2.45
N LYS A 162 10.18 27.87 -1.86
CA LYS A 162 11.45 28.51 -2.22
C LYS A 162 12.63 27.62 -1.85
N VAL A 163 12.61 27.02 -0.66
CA VAL A 163 13.67 26.09 -0.25
C VAL A 163 13.67 24.82 -1.11
N PHE A 164 12.51 24.28 -1.47
CA PHE A 164 12.40 23.16 -2.40
C PHE A 164 13.12 23.46 -3.73
N SER A 165 12.92 24.66 -4.26
CA SER A 165 13.54 25.13 -5.52
C SER A 165 15.03 25.45 -5.36
N LEU A 166 15.45 26.01 -4.21
CA LEU A 166 16.87 26.24 -3.89
C LEU A 166 17.67 24.93 -3.84
N LEU A 167 17.01 23.85 -3.45
CA LEU A 167 17.56 22.50 -3.43
C LEU A 167 17.48 21.78 -4.79
N LYS A 168 16.97 22.46 -5.83
CA LYS A 168 16.74 21.95 -7.20
C LYS A 168 15.86 20.70 -7.25
N LEU A 169 15.00 20.50 -6.25
CA LEU A 169 14.08 19.35 -6.21
C LEU A 169 12.94 19.49 -7.24
N ASP A 170 12.62 20.72 -7.65
CA ASP A 170 11.70 21.05 -8.75
C ASP A 170 12.24 20.61 -10.13
N LYS A 171 13.55 20.42 -10.25
CA LYS A 171 14.23 19.97 -11.48
C LYS A 171 14.56 18.48 -11.48
N ALA A 172 14.24 17.78 -10.39
CA ALA A 172 14.55 16.36 -10.24
C ALA A 172 13.60 15.45 -11.02
N GLY A 173 12.44 15.94 -11.44
CA GLY A 173 11.40 15.13 -12.07
C GLY A 173 11.08 13.89 -11.24
N ASP A 174 10.96 12.75 -11.90
CA ASP A 174 10.63 11.47 -11.25
C ASP A 174 11.69 10.98 -10.25
N ASP A 175 12.89 11.56 -10.25
CA ASP A 175 13.98 11.21 -9.33
C ASP A 175 13.97 12.02 -8.03
N VAL A 176 12.91 12.78 -7.74
CA VAL A 176 12.82 13.67 -6.56
C VAL A 176 13.09 12.95 -5.23
N PHE A 177 12.61 11.71 -5.06
CA PHE A 177 12.85 10.92 -3.86
C PHE A 177 14.26 10.32 -3.80
N SER A 178 14.93 10.21 -4.95
CA SER A 178 16.32 9.75 -5.06
C SER A 178 17.32 10.87 -4.72
N GLN A 179 16.88 12.13 -4.72
CA GLN A 179 17.74 13.27 -4.37
C GLN A 179 18.00 13.30 -2.86
N PRO A 180 19.26 13.26 -2.39
CA PRO A 180 19.56 13.35 -0.96
C PRO A 180 19.01 14.63 -0.31
N GLN A 181 18.91 15.71 -1.08
CA GLN A 181 18.39 17.00 -0.64
C GLN A 181 16.93 16.94 -0.17
N ILE A 182 16.15 15.91 -0.57
CA ILE A 182 14.76 15.74 -0.09
C ILE A 182 14.70 15.65 1.44
N GLN A 183 15.71 15.05 2.08
CA GLN A 183 15.80 14.93 3.53
C GLN A 183 16.03 16.28 4.20
N THR A 184 16.86 17.13 3.58
CA THR A 184 17.09 18.51 4.04
C THR A 184 15.82 19.34 3.94
N TRP A 185 15.06 19.20 2.83
CA TRP A 185 13.78 19.89 2.67
C TRP A 185 12.74 19.44 3.70
N VAL A 186 12.59 18.14 3.95
CA VAL A 186 11.66 17.61 4.96
C VAL A 186 11.96 18.20 6.34
N LYS A 187 13.23 18.19 6.76
CA LYS A 187 13.64 18.80 8.03
C LYS A 187 13.38 20.30 8.09
N TYR A 188 13.51 20.99 6.96
CA TYR A 188 13.18 22.40 6.87
C TYR A 188 11.68 22.63 7.11
N VAL A 189 10.81 21.88 6.44
CA VAL A 189 9.34 21.95 6.64
C VAL A 189 8.98 21.68 8.11
N GLU A 190 9.64 20.70 8.74
CA GLU A 190 9.44 20.36 10.15
C GLU A 190 9.87 21.48 11.11
N GLY A 191 10.91 22.23 10.76
CA GLY A 191 11.36 23.40 11.52
C GLY A 191 10.53 24.66 11.25
N PHE A 192 9.95 24.78 10.06
CA PHE A 192 9.17 25.94 9.64
C PHE A 192 7.77 25.96 10.28
N TYR A 193 7.09 24.81 10.35
CA TYR A 193 5.75 24.70 10.93
C TYR A 193 5.77 24.11 12.34
N LYS A 194 4.97 24.67 13.25
CA LYS A 194 4.89 24.20 14.65
C LYS A 194 4.03 22.95 14.84
N THR A 195 2.95 22.82 14.05
CA THR A 195 1.97 21.72 14.21
C THR A 195 2.20 20.60 13.21
N ASP A 196 2.06 19.34 13.65
CA ASP A 196 2.31 18.19 12.79
C ASP A 196 1.32 18.11 11.63
N THR A 197 0.04 18.41 11.85
CA THR A 197 -0.97 18.42 10.79
C THR A 197 -0.61 19.36 9.63
N HIS A 198 -0.08 20.55 9.91
CA HIS A 198 0.32 21.48 8.84
C HIS A 198 1.58 20.99 8.12
N LYS A 199 2.55 20.40 8.83
CA LYS A 199 3.75 19.83 8.21
C LYS A 199 3.38 18.77 7.17
N GLU A 200 2.52 17.82 7.54
CA GLU A 200 2.11 16.74 6.65
C GLU A 200 1.36 17.27 5.41
N VAL A 201 0.45 18.23 5.61
CA VAL A 201 -0.28 18.85 4.49
C VAL A 201 0.67 19.55 3.53
N VAL A 202 1.69 20.27 4.03
CA VAL A 202 2.66 20.96 3.18
C VAL A 202 3.59 19.98 2.46
N LEU A 203 4.02 18.90 3.13
CA LEU A 203 4.81 17.85 2.48
C LEU A 203 4.06 17.26 1.28
N PHE A 204 2.76 16.97 1.46
CA PHE A 204 1.91 16.47 0.39
C PHE A 204 1.64 17.52 -0.69
N SER A 205 1.16 18.71 -0.33
CA SER A 205 0.70 19.72 -1.30
C SER A 205 1.84 20.26 -2.17
N THR A 206 3.06 20.35 -1.63
CA THR A 206 4.25 20.71 -2.41
C THR A 206 4.52 19.68 -3.51
N LEU A 207 4.35 18.39 -3.23
CA LEU A 207 4.53 17.34 -4.24
C LEU A 207 3.34 17.31 -5.21
N ALA A 208 2.11 17.35 -4.69
CA ALA A 208 0.88 17.29 -5.50
C ALA A 208 0.72 18.48 -6.47
N SER A 209 1.31 19.63 -6.20
CA SER A 209 1.30 20.77 -7.13
C SER A 209 2.26 20.61 -8.32
N ARG A 210 3.14 19.60 -8.30
CA ARG A 210 4.23 19.40 -9.28
C ARG A 210 4.07 18.12 -10.11
N TYR A 211 3.27 17.18 -9.65
CA TYR A 211 3.03 15.91 -10.30
C TYR A 211 1.53 15.70 -10.48
N SER A 212 1.12 15.09 -11.59
CA SER A 212 -0.23 14.55 -11.70
C SER A 212 -0.45 13.45 -10.65
N ASP A 213 -1.71 13.21 -10.29
CA ASP A 213 -2.07 12.23 -9.25
C ASP A 213 -1.49 10.83 -9.56
N ASP A 214 -1.57 10.38 -10.81
CA ASP A 214 -1.06 9.08 -11.24
C ASP A 214 0.47 8.99 -11.10
N VAL A 215 1.20 10.01 -11.52
CA VAL A 215 2.66 10.06 -11.39
C VAL A 215 3.06 10.09 -9.91
N LEU A 216 2.43 10.94 -9.09
CA LEU A 216 2.74 11.06 -7.67
C LEU A 216 2.54 9.74 -6.92
N VAL A 217 1.44 9.03 -7.19
CA VAL A 217 1.16 7.71 -6.58
C VAL A 217 2.28 6.73 -6.89
N GLN A 218 2.71 6.66 -8.15
CA GLN A 218 3.79 5.74 -8.56
C GLN A 218 5.14 6.12 -7.94
N LEU A 219 5.45 7.41 -7.84
CA LEU A 219 6.65 7.88 -7.14
C LEU A 219 6.64 7.50 -5.65
N LEU A 220 5.49 7.65 -4.98
CA LEU A 220 5.35 7.27 -3.57
C LEU A 220 5.44 5.76 -3.35
N ILE A 221 4.89 4.95 -4.26
CA ILE A 221 5.04 3.48 -4.21
C ILE A 221 6.52 3.09 -4.33
N LYS A 222 7.25 3.67 -5.28
CA LYS A 222 8.71 3.44 -5.43
C LYS A 222 9.47 3.90 -4.18
N ALA A 223 9.21 5.11 -3.71
CA ALA A 223 9.87 5.69 -2.54
C ALA A 223 9.61 4.90 -1.25
N LYS A 224 8.43 4.28 -1.11
CA LYS A 224 8.11 3.41 0.03
C LYS A 224 8.97 2.15 0.11
N ASN A 225 9.42 1.64 -1.04
CA ASN A 225 10.28 0.46 -1.11
C ASN A 225 11.77 0.75 -0.83
N VAL A 226 12.13 2.02 -0.63
CA VAL A 226 13.51 2.44 -0.34
C VAL A 226 13.61 2.88 1.13
N PRO A 227 14.46 2.24 1.97
CA PRO A 227 14.52 2.50 3.41
C PRO A 227 14.74 3.97 3.81
N SER A 228 15.48 4.74 3.02
CA SER A 228 15.74 6.16 3.31
C SER A 228 14.52 7.05 3.10
N THR A 229 13.57 6.65 2.26
CA THR A 229 12.38 7.44 1.89
C THR A 229 11.07 6.82 2.35
N GLU A 230 11.10 5.60 2.91
CA GLU A 230 9.92 4.87 3.37
C GLU A 230 9.04 5.70 4.31
N SER A 231 9.64 6.35 5.31
CA SER A 231 8.93 7.18 6.29
C SER A 231 8.24 8.38 5.64
N LEU A 232 8.95 9.10 4.76
CA LEU A 232 8.38 10.24 4.03
C LEU A 232 7.23 9.81 3.11
N ALA A 233 7.45 8.74 2.33
CA ALA A 233 6.45 8.23 1.41
C ALA A 233 5.17 7.80 2.17
N THR A 234 5.32 7.13 3.31
CA THR A 234 4.19 6.70 4.15
C THR A 234 3.41 7.88 4.70
N ARG A 235 4.10 8.92 5.18
CA ARG A 235 3.50 10.16 5.68
C ARG A 235 2.69 10.88 4.61
N VAL A 236 3.29 11.06 3.42
CA VAL A 236 2.62 11.71 2.28
C VAL A 236 1.42 10.88 1.80
N GLN A 237 1.55 9.54 1.72
CA GLN A 237 0.44 8.64 1.38
C GLN A 237 -0.71 8.70 2.39
N ALA A 238 -0.44 8.91 3.68
CA ALA A 238 -1.49 9.05 4.69
C ALA A 238 -2.35 10.30 4.45
N VAL A 239 -1.70 11.43 4.11
CA VAL A 239 -2.42 12.67 3.72
C VAL A 239 -3.19 12.46 2.42
N GLN A 240 -2.56 11.86 1.41
CA GLN A 240 -3.18 11.56 0.12
C GLN A 240 -4.44 10.70 0.30
N THR A 241 -4.35 9.63 1.10
CA THR A 241 -5.47 8.72 1.39
C THR A 241 -6.61 9.46 2.09
N LYS A 242 -6.30 10.30 3.08
CA LYS A 242 -7.31 11.11 3.78
C LYS A 242 -7.99 12.07 2.82
N LEU A 243 -7.23 12.73 1.95
CA LEU A 243 -7.77 13.65 0.94
C LEU A 243 -8.68 12.91 -0.04
N TRP A 244 -8.27 11.76 -0.54
CA TRP A 244 -9.10 10.93 -1.42
C TRP A 244 -10.43 10.55 -0.77
N LEU A 245 -10.40 10.13 0.51
CA LEU A 245 -11.61 9.82 1.26
C LEU A 245 -12.51 11.05 1.42
N THR A 246 -11.99 12.21 1.82
CA THR A 246 -12.80 13.42 2.06
C THR A 246 -13.32 14.06 0.77
N THR A 247 -12.63 13.88 -0.34
CA THR A 247 -13.03 14.37 -1.67
C THR A 247 -13.83 13.34 -2.48
N LYS A 248 -14.23 12.22 -1.86
CA LYS A 248 -15.04 11.17 -2.49
C LYS A 248 -14.39 10.55 -3.73
N LYS A 249 -13.07 10.45 -3.78
CA LYS A 249 -12.40 9.73 -4.87
C LYS A 249 -12.82 8.27 -4.86
N GLU A 250 -13.44 7.80 -5.94
CA GLU A 250 -14.09 6.48 -5.92
C GLU A 250 -13.05 5.33 -5.87
N PRO A 251 -13.40 4.19 -5.25
CA PRO A 251 -12.54 3.01 -5.24
C PRO A 251 -12.02 2.60 -6.63
N GLY A 252 -12.85 2.71 -7.68
CA GLY A 252 -12.43 2.40 -9.05
C GLY A 252 -11.33 3.33 -9.58
N GLU A 253 -11.36 4.62 -9.25
CA GLU A 253 -10.28 5.55 -9.60
C GLU A 253 -8.98 5.20 -8.88
N VAL A 254 -9.06 4.92 -7.57
CA VAL A 254 -7.88 4.54 -6.77
C VAL A 254 -7.29 3.20 -7.25
N PHE A 255 -8.13 2.28 -7.72
CA PHE A 255 -7.68 1.02 -8.30
C PHE A 255 -6.73 1.25 -9.49
N ASN A 256 -7.11 2.16 -10.40
CA ASN A 256 -6.31 2.52 -11.58
C ASN A 256 -5.07 3.33 -11.20
N LEU A 257 -5.16 4.26 -10.23
CA LEU A 257 -4.00 5.03 -9.75
C LEU A 257 -2.90 4.12 -9.18
N LEU A 258 -3.31 3.01 -8.55
CA LEU A 258 -2.40 1.99 -8.04
C LEU A 258 -1.94 0.99 -9.11
N ARG A 259 -2.41 1.11 -10.36
CA ARG A 259 -2.15 0.21 -11.49
C ARG A 259 -2.52 -1.25 -11.22
N LEU A 260 -3.56 -1.46 -10.41
CA LEU A 260 -4.04 -2.81 -10.10
C LEU A 260 -4.73 -3.48 -11.30
N ASP A 261 -5.21 -2.68 -12.25
CA ASP A 261 -5.75 -3.12 -13.54
C ASP A 261 -4.68 -3.72 -14.46
N GLU A 262 -3.39 -3.39 -14.25
CA GLU A 262 -2.26 -3.91 -15.01
C GLU A 262 -1.67 -5.22 -14.43
N GLU A 263 -2.05 -5.62 -13.20
CA GLU A 263 -1.43 -6.76 -12.50
C GLU A 263 -1.94 -8.15 -12.95
N GLY A 264 -3.08 -8.19 -13.66
CA GLY A 264 -3.68 -9.41 -14.20
C GLY A 264 -3.86 -10.53 -13.17
N TYR A 265 -3.56 -11.77 -13.56
CA TYR A 265 -3.77 -12.97 -12.74
C TYR A 265 -3.00 -12.98 -11.40
N PHE A 266 -1.99 -12.12 -11.22
CA PHE A 266 -1.18 -12.08 -10.00
C PHE A 266 -1.68 -11.07 -8.96
N ILE A 267 -2.75 -10.33 -9.24
CA ILE A 267 -3.26 -9.25 -8.38
C ILE A 267 -3.54 -9.68 -6.94
N LEU A 268 -3.97 -10.92 -6.70
CA LEU A 268 -4.24 -11.44 -5.34
C LEU A 268 -2.96 -11.59 -4.48
N ARG A 269 -1.77 -11.52 -5.08
CA ARG A 269 -0.48 -11.51 -4.38
C ARG A 269 -0.01 -10.10 -4.04
N SER A 270 -0.67 -9.07 -4.57
CA SER A 270 -0.20 -7.69 -4.46
C SER A 270 -0.52 -7.09 -3.10
N PRO A 271 0.47 -6.48 -2.43
CA PRO A 271 0.22 -5.69 -1.23
C PRO A 271 -0.61 -4.43 -1.55
N LEU A 272 -0.58 -3.94 -2.80
CA LEU A 272 -1.38 -2.79 -3.23
C LEU A 272 -2.87 -3.14 -3.27
N LEU A 273 -3.24 -4.36 -3.70
CA LEU A 273 -4.62 -4.82 -3.63
C LEU A 273 -5.14 -4.81 -2.18
N THR A 274 -4.30 -5.22 -1.22
CA THR A 274 -4.67 -5.20 0.20
C THR A 274 -4.92 -3.77 0.70
N ALA A 275 -4.06 -2.82 0.35
CA ALA A 275 -4.24 -1.42 0.71
C ALA A 275 -5.48 -0.81 0.04
N TRP A 276 -5.73 -1.14 -1.24
CA TRP A 276 -6.91 -0.68 -1.96
C TRP A 276 -8.23 -1.24 -1.40
N ILE A 277 -8.25 -2.51 -0.99
CA ILE A 277 -9.41 -3.10 -0.31
C ILE A 277 -9.69 -2.37 1.01
N GLN A 278 -8.65 -2.04 1.78
CA GLN A 278 -8.80 -1.24 3.00
C GLN A 278 -9.34 0.17 2.70
N TYR A 279 -8.81 0.84 1.68
CA TYR A 279 -9.33 2.13 1.22
C TYR A 279 -10.82 2.03 0.88
N THR A 280 -11.20 0.98 0.13
CA THR A 280 -12.59 0.72 -0.26
C THR A 280 -13.49 0.48 0.95
N ASP A 281 -13.02 -0.27 1.95
CA ASP A 281 -13.76 -0.48 3.20
C ASP A 281 -14.00 0.84 3.95
N GLU A 282 -12.97 1.67 4.10
CA GLU A 282 -13.10 2.98 4.76
C GLU A 282 -14.00 3.94 3.97
N PHE A 283 -13.87 3.97 2.65
CA PHE A 283 -14.76 4.75 1.78
C PHE A 283 -16.23 4.35 1.99
N ARG A 284 -16.52 3.05 2.06
CA ARG A 284 -17.89 2.55 2.26
C ARG A 284 -18.42 2.82 3.67
N LYS A 285 -17.56 2.90 4.68
CA LYS A 285 -17.94 3.34 6.03
C LYS A 285 -18.27 4.82 6.06
N LEU A 286 -17.56 5.66 5.32
CA LEU A 286 -17.85 7.10 5.25
C LEU A 286 -19.09 7.40 4.39
N TYR A 287 -19.30 6.61 3.34
CA TYR A 287 -20.38 6.79 2.36
C TYR A 287 -21.33 5.59 2.38
N TYR A 288 -22.04 5.44 3.50
CA TYR A 288 -23.00 4.34 3.72
C TYR A 288 -24.02 4.20 2.59
N GLY A 289 -24.35 2.95 2.25
CA GLY A 289 -25.30 2.63 1.19
C GLY A 289 -24.70 2.57 -0.22
N THR A 290 -23.43 2.94 -0.41
CA THR A 290 -22.78 2.80 -1.71
C THR A 290 -22.64 1.34 -2.14
N LYS A 291 -22.83 1.09 -3.44
CA LYS A 291 -22.63 -0.21 -4.10
C LYS A 291 -21.18 -0.43 -4.59
N LEU A 292 -20.28 0.52 -4.35
CA LEU A 292 -18.87 0.47 -4.75
C LEU A 292 -18.07 -0.48 -3.84
N THR A 293 -18.31 -1.78 -3.95
CA THR A 293 -17.56 -2.82 -3.21
C THR A 293 -16.26 -3.19 -3.93
N ALA A 294 -15.33 -3.83 -3.21
CA ALA A 294 -14.11 -4.34 -3.85
C ALA A 294 -14.47 -5.36 -4.94
N MET A 295 -15.40 -6.28 -4.65
CA MET A 295 -15.91 -7.24 -5.63
C MET A 295 -16.58 -6.58 -6.85
N ALA A 296 -17.36 -5.52 -6.66
CA ALA A 296 -18.00 -4.78 -7.75
C ALA A 296 -16.99 -4.06 -8.66
N THR A 297 -15.78 -3.76 -8.15
CA THR A 297 -14.70 -3.22 -8.98
C THR A 297 -13.95 -4.35 -9.70
N LEU A 298 -13.58 -5.43 -8.99
CA LEU A 298 -12.87 -6.56 -9.59
C LEU A 298 -13.65 -7.20 -10.75
N THR A 299 -14.97 -7.32 -10.62
CA THR A 299 -15.86 -7.87 -11.67
C THR A 299 -15.96 -7.01 -12.94
N LYS A 300 -15.43 -5.78 -12.93
CA LYS A 300 -15.28 -4.97 -14.16
C LYS A 300 -14.07 -5.39 -15.00
N PHE A 301 -13.07 -6.03 -14.37
CA PHE A 301 -11.81 -6.42 -15.01
C PHE A 301 -11.69 -7.93 -15.23
N TYR A 302 -12.38 -8.72 -14.40
CA TYR A 302 -12.38 -10.18 -14.47
C TYR A 302 -13.82 -10.69 -14.52
N ASP A 303 -14.11 -11.57 -15.47
CA ASP A 303 -15.38 -12.31 -15.44
C ASP A 303 -15.45 -13.24 -14.22
N ASP A 304 -16.66 -13.71 -13.89
CA ASP A 304 -16.88 -14.55 -12.72
C ASP A 304 -16.08 -15.86 -12.75
N GLU A 305 -15.97 -16.50 -13.92
CA GLU A 305 -15.21 -17.75 -14.09
C GLU A 305 -13.73 -17.54 -13.75
N VAL A 306 -13.12 -16.52 -14.35
CA VAL A 306 -11.71 -16.16 -14.18
C VAL A 306 -11.44 -15.72 -12.74
N LEU A 307 -12.27 -14.83 -12.20
CA LEU A 307 -12.10 -14.34 -10.83
C LEU A 307 -12.24 -15.46 -9.80
N THR A 308 -13.21 -16.37 -9.96
CA THR A 308 -13.35 -17.53 -9.07
C THR A 308 -12.16 -18.46 -9.18
N LYS A 309 -11.62 -18.72 -10.39
CA LYS A 309 -10.39 -19.52 -10.57
C LYS A 309 -9.20 -18.87 -9.86
N MET A 310 -9.05 -17.55 -9.95
CA MET A 310 -8.01 -16.79 -9.26
C MET A 310 -8.13 -16.92 -7.74
N ILE A 311 -9.34 -16.78 -7.19
CA ILE A 311 -9.62 -16.98 -5.75
C ILE A 311 -9.26 -18.40 -5.31
N LEU A 312 -9.71 -19.42 -6.04
CA LEU A 312 -9.39 -20.82 -5.74
C LEU A 312 -7.88 -21.10 -5.75
N ALA A 313 -7.16 -20.61 -6.76
CA ALA A 313 -5.71 -20.74 -6.82
C ALA A 313 -5.03 -20.06 -5.62
N ALA A 314 -5.51 -18.89 -5.21
CA ALA A 314 -5.01 -18.14 -4.06
C ALA A 314 -5.32 -18.81 -2.71
N MET A 315 -6.35 -19.66 -2.62
CA MET A 315 -6.64 -20.43 -1.40
C MET A 315 -5.52 -21.42 -1.06
N ASN A 316 -4.82 -21.94 -2.07
CA ASN A 316 -3.79 -22.96 -1.94
C ASN A 316 -2.42 -22.41 -1.49
N SER A 317 -2.28 -21.10 -1.30
CA SER A 317 -1.04 -20.47 -0.83
C SER A 317 -1.22 -19.82 0.54
N ARG A 318 -0.31 -20.11 1.48
CA ARG A 318 -0.35 -19.58 2.84
C ARG A 318 -0.33 -18.04 2.88
N SER A 319 0.35 -17.41 1.93
CA SER A 319 0.47 -15.95 1.86
C SER A 319 -0.83 -15.27 1.39
N THR A 320 -1.63 -15.94 0.56
CA THR A 320 -2.83 -15.36 -0.07
C THR A 320 -4.14 -15.94 0.46
N THR A 321 -4.12 -17.03 1.23
CA THR A 321 -5.34 -17.75 1.67
C THR A 321 -6.32 -16.87 2.46
N LYS A 322 -5.81 -15.94 3.29
CA LYS A 322 -6.66 -15.02 4.05
C LYS A 322 -7.42 -14.05 3.13
N MET A 323 -6.72 -13.52 2.13
CA MET A 323 -7.32 -12.65 1.12
C MET A 323 -8.33 -13.42 0.26
N ALA A 324 -7.97 -14.63 -0.18
CA ALA A 324 -8.85 -15.49 -0.97
C ALA A 324 -10.15 -15.82 -0.24
N LYS A 325 -10.09 -16.20 1.04
CA LYS A 325 -11.29 -16.45 1.86
C LYS A 325 -12.19 -15.22 1.98
N ARG A 326 -11.59 -14.04 2.16
CA ARG A 326 -12.34 -12.78 2.17
C ARG A 326 -13.05 -12.56 0.83
N LEU A 327 -12.33 -12.68 -0.28
CA LEU A 327 -12.88 -12.47 -1.62
C LEU A 327 -13.94 -13.52 -2.00
N GLU A 328 -13.84 -14.77 -1.56
CA GLU A 328 -14.89 -15.79 -1.76
C GLU A 328 -16.21 -15.35 -1.13
N VAL A 329 -16.17 -14.87 0.12
CA VAL A 329 -17.36 -14.37 0.82
C VAL A 329 -17.92 -13.11 0.14
N GLU A 330 -17.05 -12.19 -0.29
CA GLU A 330 -17.49 -11.01 -1.03
C GLU A 330 -18.09 -11.37 -2.40
N GLN A 331 -17.60 -12.42 -3.07
CA GLN A 331 -18.13 -12.91 -4.33
C GLN A 331 -19.55 -13.46 -4.15
N PHE A 332 -19.78 -14.29 -3.12
CA PHE A 332 -21.12 -14.82 -2.81
C PHE A 332 -22.10 -13.71 -2.46
N ARG A 333 -21.66 -12.74 -1.64
CA ARG A 333 -22.48 -11.57 -1.30
C ARG A 333 -22.80 -10.75 -2.55
N ASN A 334 -21.84 -10.58 -3.46
CA ASN A 334 -22.05 -9.83 -4.70
C ASN A 334 -23.10 -10.51 -5.59
N TRP A 335 -22.99 -11.82 -5.83
CA TRP A 335 -24.00 -12.59 -6.57
C TRP A 335 -25.39 -12.49 -5.92
N TYR A 336 -25.46 -12.63 -4.60
CA TYR A 336 -26.70 -12.50 -3.84
C TYR A 336 -27.37 -11.13 -3.99
N ILE A 337 -26.62 -10.03 -3.80
CA ILE A 337 -27.17 -8.66 -3.89
C ILE A 337 -27.65 -8.34 -5.32
N HIS A 338 -27.06 -8.96 -6.33
CA HIS A 338 -27.50 -8.83 -7.72
C HIS A 338 -28.59 -9.83 -8.10
N GLY A 339 -29.11 -10.63 -7.16
CA GLY A 339 -30.23 -11.54 -7.36
C GLY A 339 -29.89 -12.77 -8.20
N TYR A 340 -28.63 -13.20 -8.23
CA TYR A 340 -28.23 -14.36 -9.02
C TYR A 340 -28.86 -15.63 -8.42
N SER A 341 -29.55 -16.41 -9.24
CA SER A 341 -29.96 -17.76 -8.84
C SER A 341 -28.76 -18.73 -8.96
N PRO A 342 -28.84 -19.95 -8.39
CA PRO A 342 -27.85 -20.97 -8.67
C PRO A 342 -27.71 -21.27 -10.16
N LYS A 343 -28.77 -21.11 -10.96
CA LYS A 343 -28.68 -21.27 -12.41
C LYS A 343 -27.83 -20.17 -13.06
N ASP A 344 -27.96 -18.94 -12.58
CA ASP A 344 -27.19 -17.80 -13.09
C ASP A 344 -25.70 -17.94 -12.73
N VAL A 345 -25.39 -18.30 -11.48
CA VAL A 345 -24.00 -18.59 -11.08
C VAL A 345 -23.42 -19.78 -11.83
N PHE A 346 -24.23 -20.84 -12.08
CA PHE A 346 -23.78 -21.98 -12.89
C PHE A 346 -23.38 -21.55 -14.31
N LYS A 347 -24.13 -20.61 -14.89
CA LYS A 347 -23.81 -19.99 -16.18
C LYS A 347 -22.58 -19.08 -16.11
N ALA A 348 -22.50 -18.23 -15.09
CA ALA A 348 -21.41 -17.27 -14.91
C ALA A 348 -20.05 -17.98 -14.70
N LEU A 349 -20.06 -19.12 -14.01
CA LEU A 349 -18.90 -20.00 -13.84
C LEU A 349 -18.65 -20.93 -15.04
N ASN A 350 -19.40 -20.77 -16.13
CA ASN A 350 -19.29 -21.54 -17.37
C ASN A 350 -19.34 -23.07 -17.18
N LEU A 351 -20.06 -23.54 -16.16
CA LEU A 351 -20.11 -24.95 -15.82
C LEU A 351 -20.87 -25.80 -16.85
N TYR A 352 -21.73 -25.18 -17.67
CA TYR A 352 -22.37 -25.86 -18.81
C TYR A 352 -21.35 -26.39 -19.83
N HIS A 353 -20.20 -25.73 -20.00
CA HIS A 353 -19.15 -26.19 -20.91
C HIS A 353 -18.51 -27.50 -20.45
N SER A 354 -18.56 -27.81 -19.15
CA SER A 354 -18.08 -29.08 -18.61
C SER A 354 -18.98 -30.26 -18.96
N GLY A 355 -20.18 -30.01 -19.50
CA GLY A 355 -21.11 -31.03 -19.96
C GLY A 355 -21.39 -32.10 -18.89
N LEU A 356 -21.09 -33.36 -19.23
CA LEU A 356 -21.29 -34.51 -18.34
C LEU A 356 -20.26 -34.59 -17.18
N ARG A 357 -19.18 -33.80 -17.23
CA ARG A 357 -18.09 -33.78 -16.23
C ARG A 357 -18.13 -32.57 -15.30
N ALA A 358 -19.29 -31.91 -15.18
CA ALA A 358 -19.42 -30.73 -14.33
C ALA A 358 -19.02 -30.98 -12.87
N PHE A 359 -19.27 -32.17 -12.32
CA PHE A 359 -18.92 -32.50 -10.93
C PHE A 359 -17.42 -32.62 -10.66
N GLU A 360 -16.60 -32.78 -11.72
CA GLU A 360 -15.14 -32.84 -11.61
C GLU A 360 -14.50 -31.44 -11.69
N ASN A 361 -15.26 -30.44 -12.15
CA ASN A 361 -14.77 -29.08 -12.27
C ASN A 361 -14.65 -28.43 -10.86
N PRO A 362 -13.48 -27.89 -10.48
CA PRO A 362 -13.31 -27.22 -9.18
C PRO A 362 -14.33 -26.10 -8.92
N LEU A 363 -14.79 -25.41 -9.96
CA LEU A 363 -15.81 -24.36 -9.87
C LEU A 363 -17.17 -24.89 -9.41
N TYR A 364 -17.45 -26.18 -9.59
CA TYR A 364 -18.67 -26.81 -9.07
C TYR A 364 -18.73 -26.74 -7.55
N THR A 365 -17.58 -26.86 -6.87
CA THR A 365 -17.51 -26.74 -5.40
C THR A 365 -17.82 -25.32 -4.92
N VAL A 366 -17.49 -24.30 -5.73
CA VAL A 366 -17.82 -22.91 -5.43
C VAL A 366 -19.32 -22.67 -5.65
N TRP A 367 -19.87 -23.21 -6.72
CA TRP A 367 -21.30 -23.16 -7.01
C TRP A 367 -22.14 -23.80 -5.89
N THR A 368 -21.75 -24.99 -5.38
CA THR A 368 -22.47 -25.64 -4.27
C THR A 368 -22.38 -24.83 -2.97
N LYS A 369 -21.21 -24.24 -2.66
CA LYS A 369 -21.06 -23.32 -1.52
C LYS A 369 -21.98 -22.10 -1.64
N TYR A 370 -22.11 -21.53 -2.84
CA TYR A 370 -23.02 -20.41 -3.06
C TYR A 370 -24.49 -20.82 -2.86
N ALA A 371 -24.90 -21.98 -3.36
CA ALA A 371 -26.24 -22.50 -3.11
C ALA A 371 -26.54 -22.67 -1.60
N THR A 372 -25.57 -23.14 -0.82
CA THR A 372 -25.68 -23.21 0.65
C THR A 372 -25.75 -21.82 1.27
N TYR A 373 -24.97 -20.86 0.77
CA TYR A 373 -25.01 -19.46 1.21
C TYR A 373 -26.41 -18.84 0.99
N LEU A 374 -27.03 -19.06 -0.18
CA LEU A 374 -28.40 -18.61 -0.47
C LEU A 374 -29.42 -19.22 0.48
N GLY A 375 -29.34 -20.53 0.71
CA GLY A 375 -30.25 -21.21 1.63
C GLY A 375 -30.16 -20.70 3.08
N ALA A 376 -28.97 -20.29 3.52
CA ALA A 376 -28.80 -19.67 4.83
C ALA A 376 -29.32 -18.22 4.88
N ALA A 377 -29.27 -17.50 3.76
CA ALA A 377 -29.73 -16.11 3.66
C ALA A 377 -31.25 -15.99 3.49
N GLU A 378 -31.90 -16.98 2.86
CA GLU A 378 -33.32 -16.97 2.54
C GLU A 378 -34.04 -18.22 3.09
N PRO A 379 -34.74 -18.13 4.24
CA PRO A 379 -35.43 -19.28 4.85
C PRO A 379 -36.50 -19.92 3.96
N GLY A 380 -37.01 -19.20 2.95
CA GLY A 380 -37.97 -19.71 1.97
C GLY A 380 -37.34 -20.42 0.76
N TYR A 381 -36.02 -20.34 0.60
CA TYR A 381 -35.30 -21.00 -0.48
C TYR A 381 -35.19 -22.51 -0.19
N LYS A 382 -35.66 -23.37 -1.11
CA LYS A 382 -35.54 -24.83 -0.94
C LYS A 382 -34.07 -25.24 -1.09
N VAL A 383 -33.38 -25.38 0.05
CA VAL A 383 -31.94 -25.68 0.18
C VAL A 383 -31.62 -27.15 -0.17
N GLY A 384 -31.92 -27.57 -1.39
CA GLY A 384 -31.59 -28.91 -1.87
C GLY A 384 -30.63 -28.86 -3.05
N LEU A 385 -29.51 -29.60 -2.97
CA LEU A 385 -28.60 -29.79 -4.10
C LEU A 385 -29.37 -30.28 -5.34
N LEU A 386 -30.29 -31.24 -5.15
CA LEU A 386 -31.18 -31.72 -6.21
C LEU A 386 -32.05 -30.60 -6.81
N THR A 387 -32.70 -29.77 -5.98
CA THR A 387 -33.54 -28.66 -6.45
C THR A 387 -32.74 -27.68 -7.33
N ASN A 388 -31.52 -27.36 -6.90
CA ASN A 388 -30.63 -26.47 -7.66
C ASN A 388 -30.15 -27.12 -8.97
N LEU A 389 -29.83 -28.41 -8.96
CA LEU A 389 -29.45 -29.12 -10.18
C LEU A 389 -30.62 -29.28 -11.16
N LEU A 390 -31.83 -29.48 -10.65
CA LEU A 390 -33.06 -29.52 -11.45
C LEU A 390 -33.35 -28.16 -12.10
N SER A 391 -33.10 -27.04 -11.40
CA SER A 391 -33.29 -25.71 -12.00
C SER A 391 -32.25 -25.40 -13.09
N VAL A 392 -31.03 -25.90 -12.93
CA VAL A 392 -29.92 -25.77 -13.89
C VAL A 392 -30.16 -26.61 -15.14
N TYR A 393 -30.31 -27.93 -14.98
CA TYR A 393 -30.31 -28.87 -16.11
C TYR A 393 -31.71 -29.23 -16.62
N GLY A 394 -32.73 -29.14 -15.76
CA GLY A 394 -33.96 -29.89 -15.93
C GLY A 394 -33.76 -31.39 -15.70
N GLU A 395 -34.83 -32.09 -15.34
CA GLU A 395 -34.78 -33.49 -14.92
C GLU A 395 -34.14 -34.42 -15.96
N GLY A 396 -34.54 -34.34 -17.23
CA GLY A 396 -34.03 -35.23 -18.27
C GLY A 396 -32.54 -35.07 -18.58
N ASN A 397 -32.00 -33.85 -18.54
CA ASN A 397 -30.56 -33.65 -18.74
C ASN A 397 -29.77 -33.96 -17.48
N LEU A 398 -30.33 -33.69 -16.29
CA LEU A 398 -29.71 -34.09 -15.03
C LEU A 398 -29.49 -35.60 -14.98
N LEU A 399 -30.46 -36.40 -15.42
CA LEU A 399 -30.30 -37.86 -15.49
C LEU A 399 -29.19 -38.31 -16.45
N LYS A 400 -28.94 -37.59 -17.55
CA LYS A 400 -27.79 -37.88 -18.43
C LYS A 400 -26.47 -37.59 -17.74
N VAL A 401 -26.39 -36.45 -17.04
CA VAL A 401 -25.21 -36.06 -16.24
C VAL A 401 -24.95 -37.08 -15.14
N LEU A 402 -25.98 -37.48 -14.39
CA LEU A 402 -25.87 -38.47 -13.31
C LEU A 402 -25.46 -39.86 -13.82
N ARG A 403 -26.01 -40.31 -14.95
CA ARG A 403 -25.62 -41.58 -15.58
C ARG A 403 -24.13 -41.59 -15.92
N ALA A 404 -23.63 -40.53 -16.54
CA ALA A 404 -22.21 -40.40 -16.86
C ALA A 404 -21.35 -40.32 -15.60
N ALA A 405 -21.76 -39.53 -14.61
CA ALA A 405 -21.07 -39.40 -13.33
C ALA A 405 -21.01 -40.71 -12.53
N ASN A 406 -22.00 -41.59 -12.66
CA ASN A 406 -22.01 -42.91 -12.00
C ASN A 406 -21.03 -43.91 -12.66
N GLN A 407 -20.64 -43.67 -13.92
CA GLN A 407 -19.64 -44.47 -14.61
C GLN A 407 -18.19 -44.10 -14.22
N GLU A 408 -17.97 -42.88 -13.71
CA GLU A 408 -16.66 -42.39 -13.29
C GLU A 408 -16.47 -42.57 -11.77
N PRO A 409 -15.40 -43.26 -11.31
CA PRO A 409 -15.20 -43.53 -9.88
C PRO A 409 -15.13 -42.27 -9.00
N SER A 410 -14.56 -41.18 -9.52
CA SER A 410 -14.43 -39.87 -8.86
C SER A 410 -15.78 -39.23 -8.50
N THR A 411 -16.80 -39.44 -9.35
CA THR A 411 -18.11 -38.78 -9.24
C THR A 411 -19.24 -39.74 -8.91
N LYS A 412 -18.97 -41.04 -8.79
CA LYS A 412 -19.98 -42.05 -8.52
C LYS A 412 -20.78 -41.79 -7.25
N LYS A 413 -20.09 -41.41 -6.17
CA LYS A 413 -20.71 -41.15 -4.87
C LYS A 413 -21.76 -40.02 -4.94
N ILE A 414 -21.37 -38.87 -5.48
CA ILE A 414 -22.29 -37.72 -5.61
C ILE A 414 -23.44 -38.03 -6.57
N ALA A 415 -23.18 -38.81 -7.62
CA ALA A 415 -24.23 -39.23 -8.55
C ALA A 415 -25.29 -40.11 -7.86
N THR A 416 -24.86 -41.10 -7.07
CA THR A 416 -25.78 -41.97 -6.31
C THR A 416 -26.58 -41.18 -5.28
N GLU A 417 -25.95 -40.29 -4.52
CA GLU A 417 -26.66 -39.45 -3.52
C GLU A 417 -27.79 -38.61 -4.16
N ILE A 418 -27.54 -38.01 -5.33
CA ILE A 418 -28.55 -37.22 -6.05
C ILE A 418 -29.64 -38.14 -6.65
N GLN A 419 -29.27 -39.34 -7.14
CA GLN A 419 -30.23 -40.33 -7.66
C GLN A 419 -31.15 -40.86 -6.56
N ASP A 420 -30.64 -41.08 -5.35
CA ASP A 420 -31.41 -41.49 -4.17
C ASP A 420 -32.41 -40.40 -3.76
N GLU A 421 -32.02 -39.13 -3.80
CA GLU A 421 -32.92 -37.99 -3.58
C GLU A 421 -34.01 -37.92 -4.66
N LEU A 422 -33.67 -38.10 -5.94
CA LEU A 422 -34.64 -38.14 -7.05
C LEU A 422 -35.66 -39.26 -6.85
N LEU A 423 -35.19 -40.46 -6.49
CA LEU A 423 -36.05 -41.61 -6.21
C LEU A 423 -37.06 -41.28 -5.10
N LYS A 424 -36.59 -40.71 -3.97
CA LYS A 424 -37.46 -40.30 -2.86
C LYS A 424 -38.52 -39.29 -3.31
N VAL A 425 -38.13 -38.32 -4.15
CA VAL A 425 -39.06 -37.33 -4.72
C VAL A 425 -40.10 -37.99 -5.62
N TRP A 426 -39.69 -38.91 -6.51
CA TRP A 426 -40.62 -39.62 -7.39
C TRP A 426 -41.60 -40.51 -6.65
N VAL A 427 -41.15 -41.21 -5.59
CA VAL A 427 -41.99 -42.06 -4.74
C VAL A 427 -43.01 -41.19 -3.99
N LYS A 428 -42.55 -40.13 -3.34
CA LYS A 428 -43.45 -39.21 -2.61
C LYS A 428 -44.50 -38.56 -3.51
N ALA A 429 -44.15 -38.29 -4.77
CA ALA A 429 -45.05 -37.73 -5.77
C ALA A 429 -45.91 -38.80 -6.48
N GLN A 430 -45.79 -40.08 -6.11
CA GLN A 430 -46.48 -41.20 -6.74
C GLN A 430 -46.42 -41.17 -8.29
N ARG A 431 -45.24 -40.83 -8.83
CA ARG A 431 -45.08 -40.76 -10.30
C ARG A 431 -45.36 -42.12 -10.95
N ASP A 432 -45.94 -42.11 -12.14
CA ASP A 432 -46.21 -43.35 -12.87
C ASP A 432 -44.89 -44.10 -13.20
N PRO A 433 -44.75 -45.38 -12.81
CA PRO A 433 -43.59 -46.20 -13.16
C PRO A 433 -43.28 -46.24 -14.66
N MET A 434 -44.29 -46.22 -15.53
CA MET A 434 -44.06 -46.25 -16.98
C MET A 434 -43.47 -44.93 -17.50
N ALA A 435 -43.87 -43.80 -16.89
CA ALA A 435 -43.26 -42.51 -17.16
C ALA A 435 -41.79 -42.48 -16.72
N ILE A 436 -41.46 -43.05 -15.56
CA ILE A 436 -40.05 -43.13 -15.08
C ILE A 436 -39.23 -44.09 -15.95
N TYR A 437 -39.79 -45.23 -16.37
CA TYR A 437 -39.14 -46.16 -17.30
C TYR A 437 -38.71 -45.45 -18.60
N SER A 438 -39.63 -44.65 -19.16
CA SER A 438 -39.41 -43.86 -20.37
C SER A 438 -38.39 -42.75 -20.16
N LEU A 439 -38.46 -42.04 -19.03
CA LEU A 439 -37.55 -40.95 -18.65
C LEU A 439 -36.11 -41.45 -18.52
N LEU A 440 -35.90 -42.62 -17.91
CA LEU A 440 -34.60 -43.25 -17.72
C LEU A 440 -34.08 -43.97 -18.96
N ARG A 441 -34.92 -44.15 -20.00
CA ARG A 441 -34.62 -44.89 -21.25
C ARG A 441 -34.14 -46.32 -20.96
N VAL A 442 -34.84 -47.01 -20.07
CA VAL A 442 -34.47 -48.35 -19.59
C VAL A 442 -34.42 -49.37 -20.74
N ASP A 443 -35.24 -49.18 -21.78
CA ASP A 443 -35.28 -49.94 -23.02
C ASP A 443 -33.96 -49.86 -23.82
N LYS A 444 -33.17 -48.80 -23.65
CA LYS A 444 -31.96 -48.52 -24.43
C LYS A 444 -30.66 -48.83 -23.69
N VAL A 445 -30.74 -49.41 -22.50
CA VAL A 445 -29.57 -49.62 -21.63
C VAL A 445 -29.50 -51.04 -21.09
N GLY A 446 -28.29 -51.56 -20.93
CA GLY A 446 -28.03 -52.93 -20.51
C GLY A 446 -28.34 -53.19 -19.02
N PRO A 447 -28.31 -54.47 -18.58
CA PRO A 447 -28.65 -54.90 -17.22
C PRO A 447 -27.90 -54.18 -16.09
N SER A 448 -26.63 -53.84 -16.31
CA SER A 448 -25.74 -53.19 -15.34
C SER A 448 -25.71 -51.66 -15.42
N ASP A 449 -26.51 -51.05 -16.29
CA ASP A 449 -26.51 -49.60 -16.45
C ASP A 449 -27.11 -48.90 -15.24
N PRO A 450 -26.50 -47.80 -14.74
CA PRO A 450 -27.01 -47.02 -13.61
C PRO A 450 -28.50 -46.66 -13.71
N ASN A 451 -28.99 -46.31 -14.91
CA ASN A 451 -30.40 -45.93 -15.08
C ASN A 451 -31.35 -47.12 -14.90
N ARG A 452 -30.94 -48.33 -15.31
CA ARG A 452 -31.75 -49.54 -15.13
C ARG A 452 -31.78 -49.97 -13.67
N LEU A 453 -30.64 -49.88 -12.98
CA LEU A 453 -30.55 -50.17 -11.55
C LEU A 453 -31.43 -49.21 -10.73
N LEU A 454 -31.36 -47.91 -11.03
CA LEU A 454 -32.22 -46.88 -10.40
C LEU A 454 -33.72 -47.16 -10.63
N TYR A 455 -34.11 -47.58 -11.84
CA TYR A 455 -35.50 -47.94 -12.12
C TYR A 455 -35.98 -49.14 -11.27
N ILE A 456 -35.15 -50.18 -11.13
CA ILE A 456 -35.47 -51.35 -10.32
C ILE A 456 -35.69 -50.97 -8.86
N GLU A 457 -34.82 -50.12 -8.32
CA GLU A 457 -34.94 -49.59 -6.96
C GLU A 457 -36.20 -48.75 -6.79
N TYR A 458 -36.50 -47.90 -7.77
CA TYR A 458 -37.70 -47.07 -7.77
C TYR A 458 -38.99 -47.90 -7.75
N VAL A 459 -39.12 -48.91 -8.63
CA VAL A 459 -40.32 -49.77 -8.66
C VAL A 459 -40.51 -50.52 -7.35
N LYS A 460 -39.42 -51.01 -6.74
CA LYS A 460 -39.48 -51.64 -5.42
C LYS A 460 -39.97 -50.66 -4.36
N ALA A 461 -39.41 -49.44 -4.33
CA ALA A 461 -39.81 -48.42 -3.36
C ALA A 461 -41.25 -47.95 -3.57
N TYR A 462 -41.69 -47.79 -4.83
CA TYR A 462 -43.06 -47.42 -5.19
C TYR A 462 -44.08 -48.48 -4.79
N ALA A 463 -43.74 -49.77 -4.90
CA ALA A 463 -44.62 -50.86 -4.46
C ALA A 463 -44.76 -50.95 -2.94
N MET A 464 -43.85 -50.33 -2.18
CA MET A 464 -43.84 -50.31 -0.71
C MET A 464 -44.40 -49.00 -0.12
N SER A 465 -44.67 -47.99 -0.94
CA SER A 465 -45.23 -46.68 -0.56
C SER A 465 -46.72 -46.61 -0.82
#